data_AF-A0A401PTW8-F1
#
_entry.id   AF-A0A401PTW8-F1
#
_cell.length_a   1.000
_cell.length_b   1.000
_cell.length_c   1.000
_cell.angle_alpha   90.00
_cell.angle_beta   90.00
_cell.angle_gamma   90.00
#
_symmetry.space_group_name_H-M   'P 1'
#
loop_
_entity.id
_entity.type
_entity.pdbx_description
1 polymer ?
#
loop_
_entity_poly.entity_id
_entity_poly.type
_entity_poly.pdbx_seq_one_letter_code
_entity_poly.pdbx_strand_id
1 'polypeptide(L)'
;MDEFTDQNIFEDLTEACYRRRIPVYIILDEGNLKYFLEMCKKMELSELMVRYLRVRSIAGIGLYFEPGYIKGDLNQKFMIVDGDKVLSGSYR
;
A
#
# COMPACT_ATOMS: atom_id res chain seq x y z
N MET A 1 3.51 0.74 9.94
CA MET A 1 2.43 1.38 9.15
C MET A 1 1.12 0.80 9.66
N ASP A 2 0.00 1.52 9.64
CA ASP A 2 -1.29 0.86 9.88
C ASP A 2 -1.62 -0.09 8.70
N GLU A 3 -2.49 -1.04 8.94
CA GLU A 3 -2.90 -2.03 7.93
C GLU A 3 -3.70 -1.32 6.81
N PHE A 4 -3.29 -1.44 5.55
CA PHE A 4 -4.12 -0.95 4.44
C PHE A 4 -5.25 -1.96 4.17
N THR A 5 -6.36 -1.77 4.86
CA THR A 5 -7.54 -2.65 4.85
C THR A 5 -8.86 -1.92 4.58
N ASP A 6 -8.83 -0.60 4.37
CA ASP A 6 -10.01 0.18 3.98
C ASP A 6 -10.39 -0.12 2.52
N GLN A 7 -11.50 -0.83 2.35
CA GLN A 7 -12.03 -1.21 1.05
C GLN A 7 -12.45 0.01 0.22
N ASN A 8 -13.03 1.05 0.83
CA ASN A 8 -13.52 2.22 0.09
C ASN A 8 -12.35 2.98 -0.55
N ILE A 9 -11.25 3.16 0.20
CA ILE A 9 -10.04 3.80 -0.33
C ILE A 9 -9.48 2.98 -1.50
N PHE A 10 -9.47 1.65 -1.38
CA PHE A 10 -8.96 0.80 -2.45
C PHE A 10 -9.88 0.77 -3.68
N GLU A 11 -11.21 0.84 -3.50
CA GLU A 11 -12.18 1.01 -4.59
C GLU A 11 -11.95 2.31 -5.35
N ASP A 12 -11.76 3.44 -4.65
CA ASP A 12 -11.46 4.72 -5.30
C ASP A 12 -10.17 4.66 -6.14
N LEU A 13 -9.12 4.01 -5.63
CA LEU A 13 -7.86 3.83 -6.36
C LEU A 13 -8.01 2.92 -7.58
N THR A 14 -8.74 1.81 -7.45
CA THR A 14 -8.97 0.89 -8.57
C THR A 14 -9.91 1.48 -9.61
N GLU A 15 -10.88 2.30 -9.21
CA GLU A 15 -11.71 3.07 -10.13
C GLU A 15 -10.88 4.09 -10.92
N ALA A 16 -9.98 4.82 -10.25
CA ALA A 16 -9.03 5.73 -10.90
C ALA A 16 -8.14 4.99 -11.91
N CYS A 17 -7.64 3.80 -11.56
CA CYS A 17 -6.87 2.93 -12.46
C CYS A 17 -7.70 2.50 -13.67
N TYR A 18 -8.92 2.00 -13.43
CA TYR A 18 -9.73 1.35 -14.46
C TYR A 18 -10.41 2.36 -15.39
N ARG A 19 -11.13 3.33 -14.83
CA ARG A 19 -11.94 4.28 -15.62
C ARG A 19 -11.09 5.40 -16.22
N ARG A 20 -10.11 5.90 -15.47
CA ARG A 20 -9.30 7.07 -15.85
C ARG A 20 -7.90 6.72 -16.35
N ARG A 21 -7.48 5.46 -16.24
CA ARG A 21 -6.14 4.97 -16.61
C ARG A 21 -5.02 5.71 -15.87
N ILE A 22 -5.31 6.13 -14.64
CA ILE A 22 -4.32 6.76 -13.77
C ILE A 22 -3.38 5.67 -13.23
N PRO A 23 -2.06 5.76 -13.47
CA PRO A 23 -1.11 4.82 -12.88
C PRO A 23 -1.05 5.01 -11.37
N VAL A 24 -1.32 3.97 -10.61
CA VAL A 24 -1.25 3.98 -9.14
C VAL A 24 -0.13 3.08 -8.67
N TYR A 25 0.72 3.60 -7.80
CA TYR A 25 1.81 2.88 -7.18
C TYR A 25 1.62 2.85 -5.66
N ILE A 26 1.53 1.65 -5.08
CA ILE A 26 1.35 1.44 -3.65
C ILE A 26 2.62 0.79 -3.10
N ILE A 27 3.17 1.38 -2.05
CA ILE A 27 4.29 0.84 -1.28
C ILE A 27 3.78 0.50 0.11
N LEU A 28 3.86 -0.78 0.47
CA LEU A 28 3.39 -1.30 1.75
C LEU A 28 4.55 -1.78 2.61
N ASP A 29 4.33 -1.77 3.92
CA ASP A 29 5.19 -2.51 4.83
C ASP A 29 5.01 -4.02 4.63
N GLU A 30 6.12 -4.74 4.54
CA GLU A 30 6.11 -6.20 4.32
C GLU A 30 5.38 -6.96 5.44
N GLY A 31 5.45 -6.50 6.69
CA GLY A 31 4.74 -7.11 7.82
C GLY A 31 3.22 -7.06 7.68
N ASN A 32 2.71 -6.08 6.93
CA ASN A 32 1.28 -5.83 6.78
C ASN A 32 0.70 -6.30 5.43
N LEU A 33 1.54 -6.81 4.52
CA LEU A 33 1.11 -7.21 3.18
C LEU A 33 -0.01 -8.27 3.21
N LYS A 34 0.01 -9.17 4.19
CA LYS A 34 -0.99 -10.25 4.32
C LYS A 34 -2.42 -9.70 4.43
N TYR A 35 -2.63 -8.63 5.19
CA TYR A 35 -3.95 -8.04 5.42
C TYR A 35 -4.50 -7.38 4.16
N PHE A 36 -3.64 -6.68 3.42
CA PHE A 36 -3.99 -6.10 2.13
C PHE A 36 -4.41 -7.19 1.12
N LEU A 37 -3.69 -8.31 1.07
CA LEU A 37 -4.04 -9.42 0.18
C LEU A 37 -5.37 -10.10 0.58
N GLU A 38 -5.65 -10.22 1.89
CA GLU A 38 -6.95 -10.72 2.36
C GLU A 38 -8.10 -9.79 1.98
N MET A 39 -7.90 -8.48 2.05
CA MET A 39 -8.87 -7.50 1.55
C MET A 39 -9.09 -7.68 0.04
N CYS A 40 -8.00 -7.74 -0.75
CA CYS A 40 -8.09 -7.92 -2.22
C CYS A 40 -8.86 -9.19 -2.62
N LYS A 41 -8.66 -10.30 -1.89
CA LYS A 41 -9.37 -11.56 -2.15
C LYS A 41 -10.89 -11.43 -1.97
N LYS A 42 -11.35 -10.53 -1.10
CA LYS A 42 -12.78 -10.28 -0.85
C LYS A 42 -13.42 -9.36 -1.91
N MET A 43 -12.62 -8.64 -2.70
CA MET A 43 -13.09 -7.58 -3.60
C MET A 43 -13.28 -8.00 -5.07
N GLU A 44 -13.18 -9.30 -5.37
CA GLU A 44 -13.42 -9.88 -6.71
C GLU A 44 -12.71 -9.11 -7.86
N LEU A 45 -11.45 -8.73 -7.66
CA LEU A 45 -10.69 -7.90 -8.58
C LEU A 45 -10.45 -8.60 -9.93
N SER A 46 -10.72 -7.89 -11.03
CA SER A 46 -10.37 -8.36 -12.38
C SER A 46 -9.01 -7.84 -12.85
N GLU A 47 -8.36 -8.54 -13.78
CA GLU A 47 -7.07 -8.12 -14.37
C GLU A 47 -7.14 -6.72 -15.00
N LEU A 48 -8.28 -6.38 -15.61
CA LEU A 48 -8.50 -5.07 -16.22
C LEU A 48 -8.52 -3.95 -15.18
N MET A 49 -9.08 -4.19 -13.99
CA MET A 49 -9.16 -3.20 -12.91
C MET A 49 -7.78 -2.86 -12.35
N VAL A 50 -6.87 -3.84 -12.31
CA VAL A 50 -5.53 -3.68 -11.72
C VAL A 50 -4.42 -3.47 -12.74
N ARG A 51 -4.74 -3.32 -14.04
CA ARG A 51 -3.76 -3.15 -15.11
C ARG A 51 -2.83 -1.93 -14.90
N TYR A 52 -3.37 -0.86 -14.33
CA TYR A 52 -2.64 0.37 -14.01
C TYR A 52 -2.19 0.46 -12.54
N LEU A 53 -2.38 -0.62 -11.77
CA LEU A 53 -2.01 -0.71 -10.37
C LEU A 53 -0.71 -1.50 -10.21
N ARG A 54 0.23 -0.96 -9.44
CA ARG A 54 1.44 -1.67 -9.02
C ARG A 54 1.57 -1.59 -7.51
N VAL A 55 1.69 -2.74 -6.88
CA VAL A 55 1.89 -2.86 -5.43
C VAL A 55 3.25 -3.49 -5.17
N ARG A 56 4.04 -2.87 -4.30
CA ARG A 56 5.30 -3.42 -3.79
C ARG A 56 5.30 -3.40 -2.27
N SER A 57 5.99 -4.35 -1.68
CA SER A 57 6.33 -4.33 -0.25
C SER A 57 7.79 -4.00 -0.05
N ILE A 58 8.08 -3.32 1.06
CA ILE A 58 9.43 -3.05 1.54
C ILE A 58 9.49 -3.34 3.04
N ALA A 59 10.67 -3.75 3.49
CA ALA A 59 10.97 -3.88 4.91
C ALA A 59 11.57 -2.57 5.43
N GLY A 60 11.26 -2.21 6.68
CA GLY A 60 12.02 -1.19 7.38
C GLY A 60 13.45 -1.66 7.67
N ILE A 61 14.32 -0.71 8.01
CA ILE A 61 15.71 -0.99 8.36
C ILE A 61 15.72 -1.69 9.73
N GLY A 62 16.18 -2.95 9.75
CA GLY A 62 16.37 -3.69 10.99
C GLY A 62 17.73 -3.49 11.63
N LEU A 63 17.87 -4.03 12.84
CA LEU A 63 19.05 -3.94 13.66
C LEU A 63 19.49 -5.33 14.09
N TYR A 64 20.80 -5.59 13.97
CA TYR A 64 21.43 -6.78 14.51
C TYR A 64 21.84 -6.55 15.97
N PHE A 65 21.57 -7.53 16.80
CA PHE A 65 21.99 -7.63 18.19
C PHE A 65 22.65 -9.00 18.41
N GLU A 66 23.39 -9.16 19.53
CA GLU A 66 23.99 -10.45 19.88
C GLU A 66 23.01 -11.65 19.83
N PRO A 67 21.75 -11.56 20.30
CA PRO A 67 20.80 -12.68 20.21
C PRO A 67 20.10 -12.83 18.85
N GLY A 68 20.24 -11.91 17.90
CA GLY A 68 19.56 -12.02 16.61
C GLY A 68 19.28 -10.71 15.89
N TYR A 69 18.36 -10.77 14.92
CA TYR A 69 17.97 -9.63 14.07
C TYR A 69 16.54 -9.18 14.39
N ILE A 70 16.37 -7.88 14.65
CA ILE A 70 15.07 -7.25 14.79
C ILE A 70 14.78 -6.50 13.50
N LYS A 71 13.68 -6.86 12.83
CA LYS A 71 13.22 -6.18 11.62
C LYS A 71 12.64 -4.82 11.98
N GLY A 72 12.94 -3.79 11.18
CA GLY A 72 12.32 -2.48 11.34
C GLY A 72 10.99 -2.40 10.59
N ASP A 73 10.13 -1.51 11.07
CA ASP A 73 8.82 -1.21 10.46
C ASP A 73 8.85 0.14 9.75
N LEU A 74 8.00 0.30 8.74
CA LEU A 74 7.80 1.58 8.06
C LEU A 74 6.67 2.37 8.72
N ASN A 75 6.98 3.50 9.35
CA ASN A 75 5.97 4.31 10.07
C ASN A 75 5.50 5.57 9.34
N GLN A 76 6.02 5.86 8.15
CA GLN A 76 5.59 7.01 7.37
C GLN A 76 4.43 6.63 6.45
N LYS A 77 3.40 7.48 6.45
CA LYS A 77 2.25 7.42 5.53
C LYS A 77 2.19 8.71 4.74
N PHE A 78 2.20 8.60 3.43
CA PHE A 78 2.02 9.72 2.53
C PHE A 78 1.47 9.27 1.19
N MET A 79 0.88 10.20 0.46
CA MET A 79 0.41 10.05 -0.90
C MET A 79 0.88 11.24 -1.72
N ILE A 80 1.42 10.96 -2.91
CA ILE A 80 1.84 11.99 -3.86
C ILE A 80 0.91 11.88 -5.06
N VAL A 81 0.30 13.00 -5.46
CA VAL A 81 -0.64 13.08 -6.58
C VAL A 81 -0.10 14.07 -7.61
N ASP A 82 -0.11 13.66 -8.89
CA ASP A 82 0.33 14.44 -10.07
C ASP A 82 1.77 15.01 -10.01
N GLY A 83 2.54 14.68 -8.97
CA GLY A 83 3.87 15.23 -8.71
C GLY A 83 3.87 16.65 -8.12
N ASP A 84 2.70 17.24 -7.86
CA ASP A 84 2.57 18.62 -7.36
C ASP A 84 1.90 18.70 -5.97
N LYS A 85 1.24 17.63 -5.52
CA LYS A 85 0.53 17.57 -4.23
C LYS A 85 1.02 16.40 -3.40
N VAL A 86 1.22 16.66 -2.11
CA VAL A 86 1.60 15.63 -1.12
C VAL A 86 0.65 15.71 0.06
N LEU A 87 0.10 14.57 0.45
CA LEU A 87 -0.61 14.38 1.71
C LEU A 87 0.26 13.49 2.59
N SER A 88 0.53 13.92 3.81
CA SER A 88 1.22 13.09 4.81
C SER A 88 0.59 13.32 6.18
N GLY A 89 0.53 12.27 6.99
CA GLY A 89 -0.05 12.36 8.31
C GLY A 89 -0.31 11.01 8.95
N SER A 90 -1.09 11.03 10.01
CA SER A 90 -1.38 9.87 10.86
C SER A 90 -2.78 9.30 10.64
N TYR A 91 -3.38 9.49 9.45
CA TYR A 91 -4.74 9.02 9.12
C TYR A 91 -4.98 7.61 9.66
N ARG A 92 -6.02 7.45 10.47
CA ARG A 92 -6.39 6.20 11.15
C ARG A 92 -7.63 5.61 10.49
#